data_AF-A0A1P8FF39-F1
#
_entry.id   AF-A0A1P8FF39-F1
#
_cell.length_a   1.000
_cell.length_b   1.000
_cell.length_c   1.000
_cell.angle_alpha   90.00
_cell.angle_beta   90.00
_cell.angle_gamma   90.00
#
_symmetry.space_group_name_H-M   'P 1'
#
loop_
_entity.id
_entity.type
_entity.pdbx_description
1 polymer ?
#
loop_
_entity_poly.entity_id
_entity_poly.type
_entity_poly.pdbx_seq_one_letter_code
_entity_poly.pdbx_strand_id
1 'polypeptide(L)'
;MVAMDQDTLKLLAKVKVVARKALNLEIDVQRLTHDREYAADILGKASLTDNEDLVLAAITLQDRFGLLAEKPAAKPKAGETTPDPNKYKLGARG
;
A
#
# COMPACT_ATOMS: atom_id res chain seq x y z
N MET A 1 2.41 15.64 -23.58
CA MET A 1 1.23 15.00 -22.97
C MET A 1 1.53 13.51 -22.94
N VAL A 2 1.87 12.94 -21.78
CA VAL A 2 2.14 11.49 -21.69
C VAL A 2 0.80 10.80 -21.87
N ALA A 3 0.59 10.16 -23.01
CA ALA A 3 -0.63 9.40 -23.26
C ALA A 3 -0.63 8.18 -22.33
N MET A 4 -1.72 8.00 -21.58
CA MET A 4 -1.90 6.82 -20.75
C MET A 4 -1.96 5.58 -21.65
N ASP A 5 -1.14 4.58 -21.36
CA ASP A 5 -1.11 3.33 -22.14
C ASP A 5 -2.48 2.60 -22.10
N GLN A 6 -2.86 1.98 -23.23
CA GLN A 6 -4.16 1.30 -23.35
C GLN A 6 -4.36 0.18 -22.32
N ASP A 7 -3.29 -0.51 -21.93
CA ASP A 7 -3.41 -1.58 -20.95
C ASP A 7 -3.66 -1.03 -19.53
N THR A 8 -3.19 0.19 -19.24
CA THR A 8 -3.51 0.88 -17.98
C THR A 8 -5.00 1.25 -17.92
N LEU A 9 -5.56 1.70 -19.05
CA LEU A 9 -7.00 2.01 -19.15
C LEU A 9 -7.86 0.76 -18.96
N LYS A 10 -7.47 -0.38 -19.57
CA LYS A 10 -8.16 -1.66 -19.37
C LYS A 10 -8.11 -2.11 -17.91
N LEU A 11 -6.97 -1.97 -17.25
CA LEU A 11 -6.82 -2.29 -15.82
C LEU A 11 -7.72 -1.43 -14.95
N LEU A 12 -7.76 -0.11 -15.18
CA LEU A 12 -8.65 0.81 -14.45
C LEU A 12 -10.12 0.42 -14.61
N ALA A 13 -10.54 0.08 -15.83
CA ALA A 13 -11.90 -0.38 -16.10
C ALA A 13 -12.20 -1.70 -15.38
N LYS A 14 -11.27 -2.66 -15.41
CA LYS A 14 -11.40 -3.95 -14.71
C LYS A 14 -11.55 -3.72 -13.20
N VAL A 15 -10.68 -2.91 -12.59
CA VAL A 15 -10.74 -2.59 -11.15
C VAL A 15 -12.06 -1.92 -10.79
N LYS A 16 -12.53 -0.92 -11.56
CA LYS A 16 -13.84 -0.28 -11.32
C LYS A 16 -14.99 -1.30 -11.33
N VAL A 17 -15.03 -2.16 -12.34
CA VAL A 17 -16.13 -3.13 -12.50
C VAL A 17 -16.09 -4.19 -11.41
N VAL A 18 -14.91 -4.74 -11.12
CA VAL A 18 -14.74 -5.81 -10.15
C VAL A 18 -14.93 -5.29 -8.72
N ALA A 19 -14.40 -4.12 -8.38
CA ALA A 19 -14.62 -3.50 -7.06
C ALA A 19 -16.10 -3.14 -6.83
N ARG A 20 -16.80 -2.65 -7.87
CA ARG A 20 -18.26 -2.42 -7.75
C ARG A 20 -19.01 -3.71 -7.47
N LYS A 21 -18.64 -4.82 -8.13
CA LYS A 21 -19.31 -6.11 -7.94
C LYS A 21 -18.96 -6.79 -6.61
N ALA A 22 -17.71 -6.70 -6.18
CA ALA A 22 -17.22 -7.41 -4.99
C ALA A 22 -17.44 -6.62 -3.70
N LEU A 23 -17.35 -5.29 -3.75
CA LEU A 23 -17.34 -4.42 -2.56
C LEU A 23 -18.49 -3.41 -2.54
N ASN A 24 -19.36 -3.37 -3.57
CA ASN A 24 -20.32 -2.28 -3.80
C ASN A 24 -19.67 -0.89 -3.74
N LEU A 25 -18.39 -0.81 -4.09
CA LEU A 25 -17.58 0.39 -3.94
C LEU A 25 -17.54 1.15 -5.27
N GLU A 26 -17.99 2.40 -5.25
CA GLU A 26 -18.02 3.23 -6.44
C GLU A 26 -16.66 3.91 -6.64
N ILE A 27 -15.90 3.42 -7.61
CA ILE A 27 -14.58 3.96 -7.93
C ILE A 27 -14.71 5.05 -9.00
N ASP A 28 -14.32 6.27 -8.65
CA ASP A 28 -14.04 7.35 -9.59
C ASP A 28 -12.65 7.16 -10.24
N VAL A 29 -12.64 6.83 -11.53
CA VAL A 29 -11.42 6.55 -12.30
C VAL A 29 -10.65 7.83 -12.61
N GLN A 30 -11.34 8.95 -12.86
CA GLN A 30 -10.65 10.22 -13.13
C GLN A 30 -9.89 10.65 -11.89
N ARG A 31 -10.55 10.56 -10.73
CA ARG A 31 -9.92 10.88 -9.45
C ARG A 31 -8.77 9.93 -9.14
N LEU A 32 -8.90 8.64 -9.45
CA LEU A 32 -7.82 7.65 -9.28
C LEU A 32 -6.56 7.99 -10.11
N THR A 33 -6.71 8.66 -11.25
CA THR A 33 -5.56 9.05 -12.09
C THR A 33 -4.93 10.39 -11.72
N HIS A 34 -5.66 11.26 -11.03
CA HIS A 34 -5.22 12.64 -10.72
C HIS A 34 -4.90 12.86 -9.23
N ASP A 35 -5.48 12.05 -8.36
CA ASP A 35 -5.37 12.16 -6.90
C ASP A 35 -4.63 10.93 -6.36
N ARG A 36 -3.37 11.16 -5.97
CA ARG A 36 -2.46 10.09 -5.52
C ARG A 36 -2.90 9.49 -4.19
N GLU A 37 -3.47 10.27 -3.29
CA GLU A 37 -3.93 9.81 -1.98
C GLU A 37 -5.19 8.95 -2.14
N TYR A 38 -6.12 9.40 -2.98
CA TYR A 38 -7.30 8.63 -3.33
C TYR A 38 -6.93 7.29 -4.00
N ALA A 39 -5.96 7.32 -4.92
CA ALA A 39 -5.48 6.09 -5.57
C ALA A 39 -4.86 5.11 -4.56
N ALA A 40 -4.06 5.60 -3.61
CA ALA A 40 -3.46 4.77 -2.57
C ALA A 40 -4.51 4.12 -1.66
N ASP A 41 -5.50 4.88 -1.20
CA ASP A 41 -6.57 4.37 -0.32
C ASP A 41 -7.43 3.31 -1.03
N ILE A 42 -7.90 3.61 -2.24
CA ILE A 42 -8.79 2.71 -2.99
C ILE A 42 -8.06 1.44 -3.44
N LEU A 43 -6.87 1.57 -4.02
CA LEU A 43 -6.09 0.41 -4.45
C LEU A 43 -5.59 -0.41 -3.25
N GLY A 44 -5.31 0.24 -2.11
CA GLY A 44 -5.00 -0.44 -0.85
C GLY A 44 -6.15 -1.30 -0.38
N LYS A 45 -7.38 -0.76 -0.35
CA LYS A 45 -8.59 -1.52 -0.02
C LYS A 45 -8.84 -2.68 -0.99
N ALA A 46 -8.65 -2.45 -2.30
CA ALA A 46 -8.79 -3.48 -3.32
C ALA A 46 -7.77 -4.62 -3.16
N SER A 47 -6.54 -4.31 -2.74
CA SER A 47 -5.48 -5.30 -2.51
C SER A 47 -5.69 -6.19 -1.27
N LEU A 48 -6.62 -5.82 -0.37
CA LEU A 48 -6.97 -6.57 0.84
C LEU A 48 -8.17 -7.51 0.64
N THR A 49 -8.68 -7.63 -0.59
CA THR A 49 -9.84 -8.50 -0.88
C THR A 49 -9.40 -9.93 -1.20
N ASP A 50 -10.30 -10.90 -1.00
CA ASP A 50 -10.07 -12.31 -1.37
C ASP A 50 -10.22 -12.57 -2.89
N ASN A 51 -10.39 -11.52 -3.70
CA ASN A 51 -10.55 -11.64 -5.14
C ASN A 51 -9.18 -11.49 -5.83
N GLU A 52 -8.57 -12.63 -6.19
CA GLU A 52 -7.23 -12.69 -6.78
C GLU A 52 -7.06 -11.78 -8.01
N ASP A 53 -8.05 -11.76 -8.91
CA ASP A 53 -8.08 -10.90 -10.09
C ASP A 53 -8.05 -9.40 -9.73
N LEU A 54 -8.76 -9.00 -8.67
CA LEU A 54 -8.81 -7.62 -8.19
C LEU A 54 -7.51 -7.23 -7.50
N VAL A 55 -6.94 -8.13 -6.69
CA VAL A 55 -5.68 -7.92 -5.98
C VAL A 55 -4.54 -7.72 -6.98
N LEU A 56 -4.41 -8.61 -7.96
CA LEU A 56 -3.36 -8.51 -8.99
C LEU A 56 -3.48 -7.21 -9.79
N ALA A 57 -4.71 -6.84 -10.17
CA ALA A 57 -4.96 -5.59 -10.89
C ALA A 57 -4.64 -4.35 -10.03
N ALA A 58 -4.96 -4.39 -8.74
CA ALA A 58 -4.67 -3.31 -7.80
C ALA A 58 -3.16 -3.11 -7.60
N ILE A 59 -2.42 -4.19 -7.37
CA ILE A 59 -0.95 -4.16 -7.22
C ILE A 59 -0.30 -3.64 -8.50
N THR A 60 -0.75 -4.11 -9.67
CA THR A 60 -0.22 -3.66 -10.97
C THR A 60 -0.45 -2.16 -11.19
N LEU A 61 -1.63 -1.64 -10.81
CA LEU A 61 -1.89 -0.21 -10.89
C LEU A 61 -1.06 0.58 -9.87
N GLN A 62 -0.87 0.06 -8.65
CA GLN A 62 0.01 0.69 -7.68
C GLN A 62 1.45 0.78 -8.18
N ASP A 63 1.95 -0.24 -8.85
CA ASP A 63 3.28 -0.23 -9.49
C ASP A 63 3.37 0.86 -10.56
N ARG A 64 2.41 0.88 -11.49
CA ARG A 64 2.38 1.85 -12.59
C ARG A 64 2.21 3.29 -12.13
N PHE A 65 1.50 3.52 -11.03
CA PHE A 65 1.36 4.84 -10.42
C PHE A 65 2.53 5.21 -9.49
N GLY A 66 3.52 4.33 -9.33
CA GLY A 66 4.64 4.54 -8.41
C GLY A 66 4.20 4.61 -6.94
N LEU A 67 3.05 4.00 -6.62
CA LEU A 67 2.48 3.90 -5.26
C LEU A 67 3.08 2.74 -4.47
N LEU A 68 3.75 1.79 -5.13
CA LEU A 68 4.52 0.72 -4.48
C LEU A 68 5.85 1.22 -3.86
N ALA A 69 6.05 2.53 -3.77
CA ALA A 69 7.20 3.10 -3.08
C ALA A 69 7.25 2.59 -1.63
N GLU A 70 8.40 2.00 -1.30
CA GLU A 70 8.76 1.27 -0.09
C GLU A 70 7.78 1.48 1.07
N LYS A 71 7.14 0.38 1.48
CA LYS A 71 6.68 0.18 2.86
C LYS A 71 7.63 0.98 3.74
N PRO A 72 7.21 2.06 4.43
CA PRO A 72 8.11 2.75 5.34
C PRO A 72 8.62 1.64 6.24
N ALA A 73 9.94 1.38 6.17
CA ALA A 73 10.60 0.43 7.05
C ALA A 73 10.01 0.73 8.42
N ALA A 74 9.25 -0.24 8.96
CA ALA A 74 8.44 -0.05 10.14
C ALA A 74 9.33 0.70 11.12
N LYS A 75 9.03 1.98 11.36
CA LYS A 75 9.90 2.88 12.12
C LYS A 75 10.16 2.10 13.41
N PRO A 76 11.39 1.61 13.68
CA PRO A 76 11.60 0.89 14.92
C PRO A 76 11.18 1.86 16.00
N LYS A 77 10.19 1.45 16.81
CA LYS A 77 9.68 2.25 17.91
C LYS A 77 10.90 2.82 18.63
N ALA A 78 11.05 4.14 18.58
CA ALA A 78 12.01 4.83 19.40
C ALA A 78 11.66 4.49 20.86
N GLY A 79 12.39 3.56 21.46
CA GLY A 79 12.07 3.07 22.79
C GLY A 79 12.44 1.62 23.04
N GLU A 80 13.68 1.22 22.78
CA GLU A 80 14.27 0.12 23.56
C GLU A 80 15.75 0.46 23.83
N THR A 81 15.91 1.14 24.96
CA THR A 81 17.06 1.15 25.87
C THR A 81 18.33 0.52 25.32
N THR A 82 19.32 1.37 24.99
CA THR A 82 20.72 0.99 25.05
C THR A 82 20.95 0.27 26.39
N PRO A 83 21.34 -1.02 26.42
CA PRO A 83 21.71 -1.64 27.67
C PRO A 83 22.98 -0.93 28.14
N ASP A 84 22.82 -0.05 29.12
CA ASP A 84 23.92 0.63 29.80
C ASP A 84 24.88 -0.46 30.31
N PRO A 85 26.12 -0.56 29.78
CA PRO A 85 27.02 -1.66 30.13
C PRO A 85 27.50 -1.58 31.59
N ASN A 86 27.17 -0.50 32.30
CA ASN A 86 27.47 -0.33 33.72
C ASN A 86 26.41 -0.91 34.67
N LYS A 87 25.29 -1.46 34.16
CA LYS A 87 24.27 -2.09 35.01
C LYS A 87 24.71 -3.43 35.63
N TYR A 88 25.86 -3.97 35.20
CA TYR A 88 26.41 -5.26 35.68
C TYR A 88 27.50 -5.15 36.75
N LYS A 89 27.60 -4.02 37.47
CA LYS A 89 28.38 -3.94 38.71
C LYS A 89 27.48 -3.98 39.95
N LEU A 90 26.51 -4.89 39.97
CA LEU A 90 25.80 -5.22 41.21
C LEU A 90 26.43 -6.49 41.80
N GLY A 91 27.27 -6.26 42.81
CA GLY A 91 27.49 -7.14 43.95
C GLY A 91 27.74 -8.62 43.65
N ALA A 92 29.01 -9.00 43.56
CA ALA A 92 29.39 -10.36 43.86
C ALA A 92 30.78 -10.40 44.53
N ARG A 93 30.75 -10.76 45.81
CA ARG A 93 31.72 -11.59 46.56
C ARG A 93 32.72 -10.85 47.47
N GLY A 94 32.64 -11.20 48.76
CA GLY A 94 33.79 -11.42 49.65
C GLY A 94 33.99 -10.34 50.69
#